data_AF-A0A3E5HP62-F1
#
_entry.id   AF-A0A3E5HP62-F1
#
_cell.length_a   1.000
_cell.length_b   1.000
_cell.length_c   1.000
_cell.angle_alpha   90.00
_cell.angle_beta   90.00
_cell.angle_gamma   90.00
#
_symmetry.space_group_name_H-M   'P 1'
#
loop_
_entity.id
_entity.type
_entity.pdbx_description
1 polymer ?
#
loop_
_entity_poly.entity_id
_entity_poly.type
_entity_poly.pdbx_seq_one_letter_code
_entity_poly.pdbx_strand_id
1 'polypeptide(L)'
;METKQKPEQDLDQRSFERMMDGSMLDMLRANRDRLQKAMDDTSTPANALPAISRQLIDVCERIESLQGGGLTDLLDDEEDEVTDDVGASIV
;
A
#
# COMPACT_ATOMS: atom_id res chain seq x y z
N MET A 1 6.70 -23.49 38.91
CA MET A 1 7.21 -22.73 37.76
C MET A 1 6.03 -21.94 37.20
N GLU A 2 6.19 -20.65 36.92
CA GLU A 2 5.53 -19.95 35.79
C GLU A 2 5.85 -18.45 35.86
N THR A 3 6.76 -18.02 35.00
CA THR A 3 6.95 -16.60 34.64
C THR A 3 5.90 -16.23 33.61
N LYS A 4 4.97 -15.34 33.99
CA LYS A 4 3.99 -14.71 33.09
C LYS A 4 4.65 -13.58 32.29
N GLN A 5 4.84 -13.78 30.99
CA GLN A 5 4.98 -12.75 29.94
C GLN A 5 4.87 -13.49 28.59
N LYS A 6 4.06 -13.11 27.60
CA LYS A 6 3.09 -12.04 27.34
C LYS A 6 2.42 -12.49 26.01
N PRO A 7 1.09 -12.52 25.80
CA PRO A 7 0.62 -12.57 24.43
C PRO A 7 0.67 -11.15 23.88
N GLU A 8 1.49 -10.95 22.85
CA GLU A 8 1.18 -9.96 21.84
C GLU A 8 -0.30 -10.11 21.49
N GLN A 9 -1.04 -8.99 21.47
CA GLN A 9 -2.48 -9.05 21.21
C GLN A 9 -2.69 -9.55 19.79
N ASP A 10 -3.08 -10.82 19.65
CA ASP A 10 -3.57 -11.36 18.40
C ASP A 10 -4.75 -10.50 17.94
N LEU A 11 -4.55 -9.81 16.82
CA LEU A 11 -5.59 -9.00 16.17
C LEU A 11 -6.76 -9.94 15.84
N ASP A 12 -7.90 -9.72 16.48
CA ASP A 12 -9.05 -10.58 16.29
C ASP A 12 -9.67 -10.36 14.90
N GLN A 13 -10.31 -11.39 14.39
CA GLN A 13 -10.87 -11.39 13.04
C GLN A 13 -11.98 -10.33 12.85
N ARG A 14 -12.67 -9.95 13.93
CA ARG A 14 -13.65 -8.85 13.91
C ARG A 14 -13.00 -7.49 13.76
N SER A 15 -11.80 -7.30 14.31
CA SER A 15 -11.00 -6.08 14.13
C SER A 15 -10.50 -5.97 12.69
N PHE A 16 -10.21 -7.09 12.03
CA PHE A 16 -9.85 -7.16 10.61
C PHE A 16 -11.06 -6.99 9.67
N GLU A 17 -12.21 -7.60 9.98
CA GLU A 17 -13.46 -7.47 9.22
C GLU A 17 -14.05 -6.05 9.29
N ARG A 18 -13.94 -5.37 10.45
CA ARG A 18 -14.23 -3.92 10.56
C ARG A 18 -13.24 -3.04 9.82
N MET A 19 -12.04 -3.55 9.54
CA MET A 19 -11.00 -2.87 8.75
C MET A 19 -11.28 -2.92 7.24
N MET A 20 -12.24 -3.76 6.82
CA MET A 20 -12.66 -3.96 5.42
C MET A 20 -14.08 -3.45 5.11
N ASP A 21 -14.82 -2.88 6.07
CA ASP A 21 -16.06 -2.13 5.80
C ASP A 21 -15.68 -0.83 5.05
N GLY A 22 -15.53 -0.97 3.73
CA GLY A 22 -14.81 -0.07 2.83
C GLY A 22 -13.30 -0.24 2.99
N SER A 23 -12.63 -0.92 2.06
CA SER A 23 -11.17 -1.03 2.08
C SER A 23 -10.56 0.37 2.20
N MET A 24 -9.57 0.57 3.07
CA MET A 24 -8.84 1.84 3.18
C MET A 24 -8.41 2.37 1.80
N LEU A 25 -8.11 1.45 0.88
CA LEU A 25 -7.81 1.74 -0.51
C LEU A 25 -8.98 2.40 -1.25
N ASP A 26 -10.20 1.94 -1.05
CA ASP A 26 -11.41 2.50 -1.66
C ASP A 26 -11.75 3.87 -1.10
N MET A 27 -11.54 4.07 0.21
CA MET A 27 -11.68 5.39 0.83
C MET A 27 -10.68 6.40 0.24
N LEU A 28 -9.42 5.98 0.07
CA LEU A 28 -8.38 6.83 -0.53
C LEU A 28 -8.66 7.13 -2.01
N ARG A 29 -9.10 6.14 -2.79
CA ARG A 29 -9.54 6.35 -4.18
C ARG A 29 -10.67 7.35 -4.26
N ALA A 30 -11.69 7.19 -3.42
CA ALA A 30 -12.82 8.12 -3.38
C ALA A 30 -12.40 9.53 -2.90
N ASN A 31 -11.36 9.65 -2.07
CA ASN A 31 -10.83 10.95 -1.65
C ASN A 31 -10.09 11.64 -2.81
N ARG A 32 -9.19 10.91 -3.49
CA ARG A 32 -8.49 11.38 -4.69
C ARG A 32 -9.49 11.91 -5.72
N ASP A 33 -10.54 11.16 -6.01
CA ASP A 33 -11.53 11.56 -7.04
C ASP A 33 -12.25 12.87 -6.67
N ARG A 34 -12.53 13.09 -5.38
CA ARG A 34 -13.12 14.36 -4.90
C ARG A 34 -12.15 15.52 -5.00
N LEU A 35 -10.88 15.31 -4.64
CA LEU A 35 -9.86 16.34 -4.74
C LEU A 35 -9.57 16.71 -6.20
N GLN A 36 -9.54 15.72 -7.10
CA GLN A 36 -9.39 15.91 -8.54
C GLN A 36 -10.54 16.78 -9.07
N LYS A 37 -11.77 16.45 -8.70
CA LYS A 37 -12.95 17.24 -9.06
C LYS A 37 -12.87 18.68 -8.56
N ALA A 38 -12.34 18.90 -7.35
CA ALA A 38 -12.15 20.24 -6.81
C ALA A 38 -11.07 21.03 -7.58
N MET A 39 -10.02 20.36 -8.08
CA MET A 39 -9.02 21.01 -8.95
C MET A 39 -9.60 21.45 -10.30
N ASP A 40 -10.51 20.65 -10.85
CA ASP A 40 -11.14 20.89 -12.15
C ASP A 40 -12.31 21.89 -12.09
N ASP A 41 -12.81 22.19 -10.88
CA ASP A 41 -13.93 23.10 -10.66
C ASP A 41 -13.47 24.56 -10.71
N THR A 42 -14.01 25.32 -11.68
CA THR A 42 -13.70 26.75 -11.86
C THR A 42 -14.23 27.64 -10.75
N SER A 43 -15.13 27.13 -9.90
CA SER A 43 -15.61 27.80 -8.70
C SER A 43 -14.69 27.59 -7.48
N THR A 44 -13.71 26.69 -7.57
CA THR A 44 -12.72 26.49 -6.51
C THR A 44 -11.85 27.74 -6.34
N PRO A 45 -11.76 28.29 -5.11
CA PRO A 45 -10.92 29.45 -4.85
C PRO A 45 -9.45 29.19 -5.19
N ALA A 46 -8.81 30.11 -5.91
CA ALA A 46 -7.42 29.95 -6.34
C ALA A 46 -6.43 29.71 -5.18
N ASN A 47 -6.71 30.28 -4.01
CA ASN A 47 -5.91 30.08 -2.80
C ASN A 47 -6.06 28.68 -2.18
N ALA A 48 -7.10 27.91 -2.54
CA ALA A 48 -7.29 26.53 -2.09
C ALA A 48 -6.50 25.52 -2.94
N LEU A 49 -6.22 25.83 -4.21
CA LEU A 49 -5.53 24.93 -5.14
C LEU A 49 -4.18 24.40 -4.61
N PRO A 50 -3.30 25.20 -3.98
CA PRO A 50 -2.04 24.69 -3.45
C PRO A 50 -2.20 23.69 -2.29
N ALA A 51 -3.29 23.79 -1.52
CA ALA A 51 -3.58 22.84 -0.45
C ALA A 51 -4.14 21.53 -1.03
N ILE A 52 -5.09 21.63 -1.98
CA ILE A 52 -5.67 20.49 -2.68
C ILE A 52 -4.60 19.69 -3.44
N SER A 53 -3.69 20.38 -4.13
CA SER A 53 -2.59 19.76 -4.87
C SER A 53 -1.65 18.95 -3.96
N ARG A 54 -1.26 19.49 -2.80
CA ARG A 54 -0.43 18.75 -1.82
C ARG A 54 -1.16 17.51 -1.30
N GLN A 55 -2.43 17.66 -0.95
CA GLN A 55 -3.23 16.54 -0.45
C GLN A 55 -3.45 15.45 -1.51
N LEU A 56 -3.55 15.81 -2.79
CA LEU A 56 -3.61 14.84 -3.89
C LEU A 56 -2.35 13.99 -3.98
N ILE A 57 -1.16 14.60 -3.85
CA ILE A 57 0.12 13.90 -3.86
C ILE A 57 0.17 12.89 -2.71
N ASP A 58 -0.14 13.34 -1.49
CA ASP A 58 -0.13 12.48 -0.29
C ASP A 58 -1.06 11.26 -0.43
N VAL A 59 -2.25 11.45 -1.01
CA VAL A 59 -3.22 10.36 -1.21
C VAL A 59 -2.73 9.37 -2.28
N CYS A 60 -2.12 9.86 -3.36
CA CYS A 60 -1.56 9.00 -4.40
C CYS A 60 -0.41 8.14 -3.86
N GLU A 61 0.55 8.74 -3.15
CA GLU A 61 1.66 8.02 -2.52
C GLU A 61 1.15 6.94 -1.54
N ARG A 62 0.08 7.26 -0.78
CA ARG A 62 -0.52 6.30 0.15
C ARG A 62 -1.22 5.14 -0.56
N ILE A 63 -1.87 5.40 -1.69
CA ILE A 63 -2.50 4.36 -2.53
C ILE A 63 -1.42 3.43 -3.09
N GLU A 64 -0.33 3.99 -3.62
CA GLU A 64 0.80 3.21 -4.15
C GLU A 64 1.42 2.32 -3.07
N SER A 65 1.66 2.87 -1.88
CA SER A 65 2.17 2.13 -0.72
C SER A 65 1.27 0.97 -0.29
N LEU A 66 -0.06 1.13 -0.36
CA LEU A 66 -1.02 0.08 0.03
C LEU A 66 -1.26 -0.98 -1.04
N GLN A 67 -0.97 -0.68 -2.30
CA GLN A 67 -1.14 -1.63 -3.41
C GLN A 67 0.06 -2.59 -3.56
N GLY A 68 1.11 -2.43 -2.74
CA GLY A 68 2.23 -3.38 -2.67
C GLY A 68 3.07 -3.46 -3.94
N GLY A 69 2.88 -2.56 -4.90
CA GLY A 69 3.54 -2.60 -6.20
C GLY A 69 4.07 -1.22 -6.57
N GLY A 70 5.12 -0.78 -5.87
CA GLY A 70 5.96 0.27 -6.40
C GLY A 70 6.74 -0.25 -7.61
N LEU A 71 7.11 0.63 -8.54
CA LEU A 71 8.00 0.31 -9.66
C LEU A 71 9.29 -0.41 -9.22
N THR A 72 9.67 -0.27 -7.95
CA THR A 72 10.80 -0.94 -7.30
C THR A 72 10.63 -2.45 -7.11
N ASP A 73 9.42 -2.97 -6.91
CA ASP A 73 9.19 -4.41 -6.71
C ASP A 73 9.29 -5.20 -8.03
N LEU A 74 9.05 -4.52 -9.17
CA LEU A 74 9.17 -5.10 -10.51
C LEU A 74 10.63 -5.14 -11.00
N LEU A 75 11.57 -4.53 -10.27
CA LEU A 75 12.99 -4.47 -10.61
C LEU A 75 13.86 -5.41 -9.76
N ASP A 76 13.28 -6.06 -8.74
CA ASP A 76 14.01 -6.93 -7.79
C ASP A 76 13.81 -8.44 -8.07
N ASP A 77 13.04 -8.81 -9.09
CA ASP A 77 12.68 -10.21 -9.44
C ASP A 77 13.47 -10.77 -10.65
N GLU A 78 14.69 -10.26 -10.91
CA GLU A 78 15.56 -10.73 -12.01
C GLU A 78 16.85 -11.43 -11.54
N GLU A 79 16.87 -12.02 -10.33
CA GLU A 79 17.96 -12.91 -9.92
C GLU A 79 17.43 -14.19 -9.21
N ASP A 80 16.65 -15.02 -9.91
CA ASP A 80 16.39 -16.41 -9.48
C ASP A 80 17.08 -17.44 -10.41
N GLU A 81 18.07 -18.08 -9.80
CA GLU A 81 18.75 -19.37 -10.03
C GLU A 81 18.83 -20.04 -11.43
N VAL A 82 20.08 -20.31 -11.86
CA VAL A 82 20.41 -21.56 -12.56
C VAL A 82 21.38 -22.37 -11.69
N THR A 83 20.84 -23.32 -10.94
CA THR A 83 21.60 -24.42 -10.36
C THR A 83 22.01 -25.39 -11.48
N ASP A 84 23.26 -25.39 -11.89
CA ASP A 84 23.84 -26.52 -12.64
C ASP A 84 24.62 -27.43 -11.66
N ASP A 85 23.88 -28.14 -10.82
CA ASP A 85 24.36 -29.41 -10.25
C ASP A 85 24.19 -30.51 -11.31
N VAL A 86 25.15 -30.58 -12.23
CA VAL A 86 25.29 -31.73 -13.15
C VAL A 86 26.73 -32.21 -13.10
N GLY A 87 27.01 -33.11 -12.16
CA GLY A 87 28.32 -33.74 -12.02
C GLY A 87 28.29 -35.13 -11.40
N ALA A 88 27.21 -35.89 -11.59
CA ALA A 88 27.19 -37.30 -11.23
C ALA A 88 28.22 -38.09 -12.05
N SER A 89 29.15 -38.73 -11.33
CA SER A 89 29.76 -40.03 -11.61
C SER A 89 30.49 -40.22 -12.95
N ILE A 90 31.82 -40.37 -12.88
CA ILE A 90 32.54 -41.27 -13.77
C ILE A 90 33.38 -42.22 -12.91
N VAL A 91 33.23 -43.51 -13.25
CA VAL A 91 33.80 -44.74 -12.67
C VAL A 91 35.32 -44.71 -12.55
#